data_AF-A0AAN7M7R4-F1
#
_entry.id   AF-A0AAN7M7R4-F1
#
_cell.length_a   1.000
_cell.length_b   1.000
_cell.length_c   1.000
_cell.angle_alpha   90.00
_cell.angle_beta   90.00
_cell.angle_gamma   90.00
#
_symmetry.space_group_name_H-M   'P 1'
#
loop_
_entity.id
_entity.type
_entity.pdbx_description
1 polymer ?
#
loop_
_entity_poly.entity_id
_entity_poly.type
_entity_poly.pdbx_seq_one_letter_code
_entity_poly.pdbx_strand_id
1 'polypeptide(L)'
;MKFKNMVASADLTKPQTWFLSARAMKPKIVYHCGPTNSGKTCNSLQRFMEAEKGIYCSPLRLLAMEVFNKVNALGVYCSLLTGQEKKHVPFSNHVACTVEIVSVDDLYDVAVIDERDI
;
A
#
# COMPACT_ATOMS: atom_id res chain seq x y z
N MET A 1 -25.43 24.16 -22.46
CA MET A 1 -24.09 24.36 -21.86
C MET A 1 -23.89 23.55 -20.57
N LYS A 2 -24.83 23.52 -19.61
CA LYS A 2 -24.73 22.75 -18.36
C LYS A 2 -24.53 21.23 -18.50
N PHE A 3 -25.19 20.58 -19.48
CA PHE A 3 -25.11 19.13 -19.66
C PHE A 3 -23.72 18.63 -20.10
N LYS A 4 -23.04 19.36 -20.99
CA LYS A 4 -21.67 19.01 -21.43
C LYS A 4 -20.66 19.06 -20.27
N ASN A 5 -20.80 20.02 -19.36
CA ASN A 5 -19.93 20.11 -18.19
C ASN A 5 -20.17 18.98 -17.19
N MET A 6 -21.42 18.52 -17.05
CA MET A 6 -21.77 17.38 -16.19
C MET A 6 -21.19 16.07 -16.73
N VAL A 7 -21.23 15.87 -18.04
CA VAL A 7 -20.61 14.71 -18.71
C VAL A 7 -19.09 14.74 -18.53
N ALA A 8 -18.46 15.92 -18.68
CA ALA A 8 -17.01 16.06 -18.49
C ALA A 8 -16.57 15.80 -17.04
N SER A 9 -17.35 16.20 -16.04
CA SER A 9 -17.02 15.91 -14.62
C SER A 9 -17.16 14.44 -14.24
N ALA A 10 -17.88 13.65 -15.04
CA ALA A 10 -18.07 12.22 -14.85
C ALA A 10 -17.23 11.37 -15.81
N ASP A 11 -16.34 11.99 -16.60
CA ASP A 11 -15.43 11.27 -17.47
C ASP A 11 -14.30 10.64 -16.65
N LEU A 12 -14.48 9.35 -16.32
CA LEU A 12 -13.52 8.54 -15.56
C LEU A 12 -12.64 7.66 -16.46
N THR A 13 -12.54 7.94 -17.76
CA THR A 13 -11.86 7.07 -18.74
C THR A 13 -10.33 7.03 -18.60
N LYS A 14 -9.74 7.96 -17.84
CA LYS A 14 -8.28 8.09 -17.69
C LYS A 14 -7.83 8.13 -16.23
N PRO A 15 -8.13 7.10 -15.42
CA PRO A 15 -7.80 7.09 -13.99
C PRO A 15 -6.30 7.26 -13.70
N GLN A 16 -5.44 6.81 -14.62
CA GLN A 16 -3.99 7.01 -14.53
C GLN A 16 -3.59 8.49 -14.49
N THR A 17 -4.42 9.41 -15.00
CA THR A 17 -4.13 10.85 -15.01
C THR A 17 -4.38 11.52 -13.65
N TRP A 18 -5.12 10.87 -12.75
CA TRP A 18 -5.44 11.42 -11.44
C TRP A 18 -4.21 11.46 -10.51
N PHE A 19 -3.21 10.62 -10.75
CA PHE A 19 -2.02 10.48 -9.91
C PHE A 19 -0.76 11.02 -10.62
N LEU A 20 -0.70 12.34 -10.80
CA LEU A 20 0.40 13.00 -11.53
C LEU A 20 1.77 12.79 -10.87
N SER A 21 1.85 12.89 -9.53
CA SER A 21 3.09 12.71 -8.76
C SER A 21 3.66 11.31 -8.92
N ALA A 22 2.83 10.27 -8.76
CA ALA A 22 3.23 8.88 -8.96
C ALA A 22 3.72 8.62 -10.40
N ARG A 23 3.07 9.22 -11.40
CA ARG A 23 3.50 9.12 -12.79
C ARG A 23 4.85 9.77 -13.08
N ALA A 24 5.14 10.90 -12.43
CA ALA A 24 6.41 11.59 -12.61
C ALA A 24 7.60 10.75 -12.11
N MET A 25 7.41 9.97 -11.05
CA MET A 25 8.46 9.16 -10.42
C MET A 25 8.89 7.92 -11.21
N LYS A 26 8.07 7.42 -12.16
CA LYS A 26 8.31 6.17 -12.92
C LYS A 26 8.69 4.97 -12.02
N PRO A 27 7.75 4.47 -11.19
CA PRO A 27 8.03 3.39 -10.26
C PRO A 27 8.41 2.09 -11.00
N LYS A 28 9.32 1.32 -10.39
CA LYS A 28 9.59 -0.06 -10.84
C LYS A 28 8.54 -0.99 -10.25
N ILE A 29 7.71 -1.59 -11.10
CA ILE A 29 6.69 -2.56 -10.69
C ILE A 29 7.29 -3.96 -10.73
N VAL A 30 7.19 -4.69 -9.62
CA VAL A 30 7.59 -6.11 -9.51
C VAL A 30 6.36 -6.93 -9.17
N TYR A 31 5.99 -7.85 -10.05
CA TYR A 31 4.83 -8.72 -9.86
C TYR A 31 5.27 -10.11 -9.39
N HIS A 32 4.85 -10.52 -8.20
CA HIS A 32 5.15 -11.83 -7.63
C HIS A 32 3.98 -12.80 -7.87
N CYS A 33 4.03 -13.57 -8.96
CA CYS A 33 2.96 -14.50 -9.36
C CYS A 33 3.18 -15.95 -8.85
N GLY A 34 2.10 -16.69 -8.59
CA GLY A 34 2.08 -18.16 -8.45
C GLY A 34 0.91 -18.68 -7.57
N PRO A 35 0.90 -19.94 -7.13
CA PRO A 35 -0.15 -20.48 -6.25
C PRO A 35 -0.05 -19.98 -4.80
N THR A 36 -1.12 -20.11 -4.01
CA THR A 36 -1.10 -19.82 -2.56
C THR A 36 0.00 -20.63 -1.84
N ASN A 37 0.58 -20.07 -0.77
CA ASN A 37 1.65 -20.70 0.02
C ASN A 37 2.99 -20.99 -0.70
N SER A 38 3.31 -20.28 -1.80
CA SER A 38 4.59 -20.42 -2.52
C SER A 38 5.65 -19.38 -2.15
N GLY A 39 5.54 -18.74 -0.98
CA GLY A 39 6.57 -17.86 -0.44
C GLY A 39 6.73 -16.50 -1.12
N LYS A 40 5.90 -16.15 -2.11
CA LYS A 40 5.92 -14.83 -2.78
C LYS A 40 5.81 -13.65 -1.81
N THR A 41 4.88 -13.72 -0.85
CA THR A 41 4.72 -12.70 0.20
C THR A 41 5.97 -12.55 1.07
N CYS A 42 6.80 -13.58 1.18
CA CYS A 42 8.03 -13.54 1.97
C CYS A 42 9.07 -12.58 1.34
N ASN A 43 9.25 -12.64 0.02
CA ASN A 43 10.22 -11.80 -0.67
C ASN A 43 9.80 -10.32 -0.67
N SER A 44 8.53 -10.03 -0.95
CA SER A 44 8.01 -8.66 -0.89
C SER A 44 8.03 -8.11 0.54
N LEU A 45 7.72 -8.92 1.56
CA LEU A 45 7.84 -8.52 2.96
C LEU A 45 9.29 -8.25 3.38
N GLN A 46 10.24 -9.06 2.93
CA GLN A 46 11.66 -8.81 3.18
C GLN A 46 12.08 -7.47 2.58
N ARG A 47 11.72 -7.21 1.32
CA ARG A 47 12.07 -5.95 0.66
C ARG A 47 11.41 -4.73 1.33
N PHE A 48 10.20 -4.90 1.86
CA PHE A 48 9.54 -3.93 2.71
C PHE A 48 10.33 -3.65 3.98
N MET A 49 10.77 -4.68 4.71
CA MET A 49 11.54 -4.50 5.96
C MET A 49 12.93 -3.87 5.75
N GLU A 50 13.54 -4.09 4.59
CA GLU A 50 14.85 -3.51 4.22
C GLU A 50 14.76 -2.07 3.69
N ALA A 51 13.55 -1.53 3.46
CA ALA A 51 13.37 -0.17 2.99
C ALA A 51 13.66 0.87 4.09
N GLU A 52 14.05 2.08 3.71
CA GLU A 52 14.16 3.18 4.68
C GLU A 52 12.75 3.66 5.08
N LYS A 53 11.84 3.78 4.09
CA LYS A 53 10.43 4.08 4.28
C LYS A 53 9.55 3.14 3.45
N GLY A 54 8.65 2.40 4.10
CA GLY A 54 7.85 1.35 3.47
C GLY A 54 6.36 1.41 3.80
N ILE A 55 5.52 0.99 2.85
CA ILE A 55 4.08 0.77 3.08
C ILE A 55 3.64 -0.63 2.63
N TYR A 56 2.87 -1.30 3.48
CA TYR A 56 2.22 -2.58 3.19
C TYR A 56 0.70 -2.38 3.14
N CYS A 57 0.11 -2.60 1.98
CA CYS A 57 -1.31 -2.45 1.73
C CYS A 57 -1.97 -3.83 1.64
N SER A 58 -2.93 -4.08 2.53
CA SER A 58 -3.64 -5.36 2.63
C SER A 58 -5.13 -5.20 2.33
N PRO A 59 -5.80 -6.19 1.72
CA PRO A 59 -7.25 -6.18 1.55
C PRO A 59 -7.99 -6.50 2.87
N LEU A 60 -7.30 -7.14 3.82
CA LEU A 60 -7.88 -7.59 5.07
C LEU A 60 -7.19 -6.96 6.27
N ARG A 61 -8.01 -6.50 7.22
CA ARG A 61 -7.54 -5.97 8.52
C ARG A 61 -6.65 -6.96 9.27
N LEU A 62 -7.01 -8.25 9.26
CA LEU A 62 -6.24 -9.29 9.95
C LEU A 62 -4.82 -9.43 9.39
N LEU A 63 -4.66 -9.32 8.07
CA LEU A 63 -3.35 -9.40 7.41
C LEU A 63 -2.51 -8.14 7.67
N ALA A 64 -3.12 -6.95 7.65
CA ALA A 64 -2.41 -5.73 8.05
C ALA A 64 -1.88 -5.82 9.50
N MET A 65 -2.69 -6.39 10.39
CA MET A 65 -2.31 -6.66 11.78
C MET A 65 -1.22 -7.73 11.90
N GLU A 66 -1.29 -8.80 11.12
CA GLU A 66 -0.28 -9.87 11.06
C GLU A 66 1.08 -9.29 10.66
N VAL A 67 1.12 -8.48 9.60
CA VAL A 67 2.34 -7.80 9.15
C VAL A 67 2.85 -6.83 10.20
N PHE A 68 1.99 -5.94 10.72
CA PHE A 68 2.35 -5.01 11.79
C PHE A 68 3.02 -5.71 12.97
N ASN A 69 2.41 -6.77 13.49
CA ASN A 69 2.95 -7.51 14.63
C ASN A 69 4.27 -8.19 14.28
N LYS A 70 4.33 -8.85 13.11
CA LYS A 70 5.51 -9.59 12.66
C LYS A 70 6.73 -8.69 12.49
N VAL A 71 6.59 -7.56 11.81
CA VAL A 71 7.75 -6.70 11.50
C VAL A 71 8.23 -5.91 12.71
N ASN A 72 7.33 -5.48 13.60
CA ASN A 72 7.72 -4.88 14.88
C ASN A 72 8.45 -5.89 15.78
N ALA A 73 8.01 -7.15 15.80
CA ALA A 73 8.72 -8.23 16.51
C ALA A 73 10.13 -8.50 15.95
N LEU A 74 10.36 -8.16 14.67
CA LEU A 74 11.65 -8.24 13.99
C LEU A 74 12.47 -6.93 14.07
N GLY A 75 12.00 -5.93 14.82
CA GLY A 75 12.73 -4.67 15.04
C GLY A 75 12.47 -3.55 14.03
N VAL A 76 11.51 -3.72 13.11
CA VAL A 76 11.10 -2.65 12.18
C VAL A 76 9.97 -1.84 12.80
N TYR A 77 10.24 -0.57 13.14
CA TYR A 77 9.23 0.35 13.66
C TYR A 77 8.16 0.62 12.59
N CYS A 78 6.99 0.00 12.77
CA CYS A 78 5.90 0.04 11.81
C CYS A 78 4.60 0.45 12.50
N SER A 79 3.91 1.46 11.99
CA SER A 79 2.58 1.86 12.44
C SER A 79 1.49 1.03 11.77
N LEU A 80 0.34 0.87 12.41
CA LEU A 80 -0.84 0.20 11.85
C LEU A 80 -1.94 1.22 11.55
N LEU A 81 -2.45 1.24 10.32
CA LEU A 81 -3.57 2.11 9.92
C LEU A 81 -4.69 1.31 9.26
N THR A 82 -5.84 1.22 9.91
CA THR A 82 -7.04 0.56 9.38
C THR A 82 -8.23 1.47 9.57
N GLY A 83 -9.37 1.15 8.94
CA GLY A 83 -10.59 1.95 9.11
C GLY A 83 -11.11 1.96 10.56
N GLN A 84 -10.85 0.90 11.31
CA GLN A 84 -11.33 0.68 12.68
C GLN A 84 -10.30 1.05 13.75
N GLU A 85 -9.01 0.98 13.44
CA GLU A 85 -7.93 1.10 14.41
C GLU A 85 -6.70 1.77 13.80
N LYS A 86 -6.12 2.71 14.54
CA LYS A 86 -4.85 3.37 14.21
C LYS A 86 -3.89 3.26 15.38
N LYS A 87 -2.74 2.62 15.17
CA LYS A 87 -1.65 2.52 16.14
C LYS A 87 -0.43 3.22 15.58
N HIS A 88 -0.07 4.33 16.20
CA HIS A 88 1.14 5.07 15.86
C HIS A 88 2.30 4.57 16.70
N VAL A 89 3.33 4.08 16.03
CA VAL A 89 4.61 3.71 16.66
C VAL A 89 5.55 4.92 16.51
N PRO A 90 6.12 5.45 17.62
CA PRO A 90 7.07 6.56 17.53
C PRO A 90 8.23 6.24 16.60
N PHE A 91 8.63 7.22 15.79
CA PHE A 91 9.74 7.11 14.83
C PHE A 91 9.55 6.02 13.76
N SER A 92 8.33 5.53 13.54
CA SER A 92 8.06 4.56 12.48
C SER A 92 8.20 5.17 11.10
N ASN A 93 9.07 4.61 10.28
CA ASN A 93 9.13 4.88 8.84
C ASN A 93 8.35 3.84 8.02
N HIS A 94 7.76 2.85 8.68
CA HIS A 94 6.96 1.81 8.05
C HIS A 94 5.49 1.93 8.44
N VAL A 95 4.60 1.57 7.52
CA VAL A 95 3.16 1.50 7.75
C VAL A 95 2.61 0.20 7.20
N ALA A 96 1.84 -0.52 8.01
CA ALA A 96 0.95 -1.57 7.54
C ALA A 96 -0.49 -1.04 7.58
N CYS A 97 -1.21 -1.13 6.47
CA CYS A 97 -2.55 -0.58 6.37
C CYS A 97 -3.49 -1.45 5.54
N THR A 98 -4.79 -1.15 5.63
CA THR A 98 -5.73 -1.63 4.61
C THR A 98 -5.66 -0.75 3.36
N VAL A 99 -5.94 -1.32 2.19
CA VAL A 99 -5.83 -0.63 0.89
C VAL A 99 -6.66 0.66 0.81
N GLU A 100 -7.76 0.75 1.54
CA GLU A 100 -8.66 1.90 1.56
C GLU A 100 -8.11 3.09 2.38
N ILE A 101 -7.10 2.85 3.22
CA ILE A 101 -6.53 3.86 4.13
C ILE A 101 -5.17 4.37 3.62
N VAL A 102 -4.67 3.82 2.51
CA VAL A 102 -3.37 4.18 1.94
C VAL A 102 -3.28 5.69 1.64
N SER A 103 -2.16 6.30 1.99
CA SER A 103 -1.84 7.67 1.57
C SER A 103 -1.22 7.63 0.18
N VAL A 104 -1.78 8.39 -0.76
CA VAL A 104 -1.27 8.51 -2.15
C VAL A 104 -0.34 9.71 -2.34
N ASP A 105 -0.26 10.58 -1.34
CA ASP A 105 0.58 11.78 -1.35
C ASP A 105 1.93 11.54 -0.69
N ASP A 106 2.02 10.56 0.21
CA ASP A 106 3.25 10.19 0.88
C ASP A 106 4.20 9.43 -0.05
N LEU A 107 5.48 9.82 -0.01
CA LEU A 107 6.55 9.12 -0.71
C LEU A 107 7.01 7.90 0.10
N TYR A 108 7.19 6.77 -0.58
CA TYR A 108 7.71 5.52 -0.03
C TYR A 108 8.75 4.93 -0.98
N ASP A 109 9.79 4.30 -0.42
CA ASP A 109 10.80 3.59 -1.21
C ASP A 109 10.28 2.25 -1.72
N VAL A 110 9.44 1.61 -0.91
CA VAL A 110 8.81 0.32 -1.20
C VAL A 110 7.35 0.36 -0.81
N ALA A 111 6.47 0.02 -1.76
CA ALA A 111 5.07 -0.25 -1.52
C ALA A 111 4.78 -1.72 -1.86
N VAL A 112 4.26 -2.47 -0.91
CA VAL A 112 3.77 -3.84 -1.11
C VAL A 112 2.26 -3.79 -1.17
N ILE A 113 1.70 -4.19 -2.30
CA ILE A 113 0.26 -4.36 -2.46
C ILE A 113 0.01 -5.87 -2.41
N ASP A 114 -0.59 -6.33 -1.32
CA ASP A 114 -0.96 -7.73 -1.16
C ASP A 114 -2.38 -7.94 -1.69
N GLU A 115 -2.58 -9.04 -2.40
CA GLU A 115 -3.87 -9.52 -2.82
C GLU A 115 -3.89 -11.00 -2.43
N ARG A 116 -4.48 -11.30 -1.27
CA ARG A 116 -4.96 -12.68 -1.05
C ARG A 116 -6.28 -12.73 -1.80
N ASP A 117 -6.30 -13.50 -2.88
CA ASP A 117 -7.44 -13.69 -3.77
C ASP A 117 -8.76 -13.63 -2.98
N ILE A 118 -9.60 -12.65 -3.33
CA ILE A 118 -10.97 -12.46 -2.81
C ILE A 118 -11.88 -13.56 -3.35
#